data_AF-A0A354D165-F1
#
_entry.id   AF-A0A354D165-F1
#
_cell.length_a   1.000
_cell.length_b   1.000
_cell.length_c   1.000
_cell.angle_alpha   90.00
_cell.angle_beta   90.00
_cell.angle_gamma   90.00
#
_symmetry.space_group_name_H-M   'P 1'
#
loop_
_entity.id
_entity.type
_entity.pdbx_description
1 polymer ?
#
loop_
_entity_poly.entity_id
_entity_poly.type
_entity_poly.pdbx_seq_one_letter_code
_entity_poly.pdbx_strand_id
1 'polypeptide(L)'
;MEQQKGLTGSTLKIIAMVTMLIDHIGASILERGVMPKVADGSVMDAGVEAMKVYNRWKVVDMACRGIGRIAFPIFCFLLVEGFLHTGNWKKYFSRLFLFSLISEVPFDLAVFKSWYDFSSQNVFFTLWIALLVLAVMKYVSEKQEWSEALQLLAQIAVVAVGMGVAHLLHTDYGAFGVLAIAELYFLRKDRKRQVLCGCVLFLWEITAPLAFLPIYHYNGERGINVKYIFYFFYPVHLLIFGLIIKFAF
;
A
#
# COMPACT_ATOMS: atom_id res chain seq x y z
N MET A 1 -22.39 -18.81 18.54
CA MET A 1 -21.95 -18.04 17.35
C MET A 1 -21.12 -18.99 16.52
N GLU A 2 -21.64 -19.45 15.38
CA GLU A 2 -20.81 -20.21 14.44
C GLU A 2 -19.68 -19.30 13.95
N GLN A 3 -18.42 -19.69 14.17
CA GLN A 3 -17.30 -19.01 13.54
C GLN A 3 -17.49 -19.11 12.03
N GLN A 4 -17.62 -17.98 11.35
CA GLN A 4 -17.65 -17.99 9.90
C GLN A 4 -16.30 -18.49 9.38
N LYS A 5 -16.32 -19.62 8.67
CA LYS A 5 -15.11 -20.19 8.04
C LYS A 5 -14.47 -19.14 7.12
N GLY A 6 -13.20 -18.80 7.35
CA GLY A 6 -12.43 -17.90 6.49
C GLY A 6 -11.37 -17.09 7.26
N LEU A 7 -10.74 -16.15 6.56
CA LEU A 7 -9.71 -15.26 7.11
C LEU A 7 -10.34 -14.02 7.73
N THR A 8 -9.89 -13.64 8.92
CA THR A 8 -10.32 -12.41 9.58
C THR A 8 -9.57 -11.19 9.04
N GLY A 9 -10.10 -9.99 9.32
CA GLY A 9 -9.46 -8.73 8.96
C GLY A 9 -8.11 -8.54 9.65
N SER A 10 -7.97 -9.05 10.89
CA SER A 10 -6.67 -9.08 11.57
C SER A 10 -5.65 -9.99 10.89
N THR A 11 -6.08 -11.13 10.34
CA THR A 11 -5.21 -12.04 9.60
C THR A 11 -4.72 -11.39 8.32
N LEU A 12 -5.61 -10.74 7.56
CA LEU A 12 -5.23 -9.98 6.36
C LEU A 12 -4.23 -8.86 6.68
N LYS A 13 -4.43 -8.14 7.80
CA LYS A 13 -3.50 -7.10 8.25
C LYS A 13 -2.11 -7.67 8.53
N ILE A 14 -2.03 -8.83 9.19
CA ILE A 14 -0.75 -9.49 9.48
C ILE A 14 -0.06 -9.90 8.18
N ILE A 15 -0.78 -10.51 7.23
CA ILE A 15 -0.24 -10.87 5.92
C ILE A 15 0.35 -9.63 5.23
N ALA A 16 -0.44 -8.55 5.13
CA ALA A 16 -0.03 -7.31 4.49
C ALA A 16 1.18 -6.65 5.18
N MET A 17 1.23 -6.66 6.51
CA MET A 17 2.37 -6.13 7.27
C MET A 17 3.64 -6.94 7.07
N VAL A 18 3.54 -8.27 7.11
CA VAL A 18 4.70 -9.15 6.91
C VAL A 18 5.25 -8.99 5.50
N THR A 19 4.38 -8.98 4.48
CA THR A 19 4.85 -8.81 3.09
C THR A 19 5.36 -7.41 2.81
N MET A 20 4.77 -6.36 3.39
CA MET A 20 5.31 -5.00 3.34
C MET A 20 6.71 -4.89 3.95
N LEU A 21 6.96 -5.56 5.08
CA LEU A 21 8.30 -5.59 5.68
C LEU A 21 9.31 -6.24 4.75
N ILE A 22 8.93 -7.36 4.12
CA ILE A 22 9.77 -8.04 3.13
C ILE A 22 10.04 -7.13 1.92
N ASP A 23 9.03 -6.40 1.45
CA ASP A 23 9.18 -5.41 0.35
C ASP A 23 10.25 -4.38 0.69
N HIS A 24 10.15 -3.75 1.86
CA HIS A 24 11.04 -2.67 2.26
C HIS A 24 12.45 -3.14 2.62
N ILE A 25 12.64 -4.41 2.99
CA ILE A 25 13.99 -5.00 3.06
C ILE A 25 14.64 -4.95 1.66
N GLY A 26 13.92 -5.35 0.62
CA GLY A 26 14.40 -5.19 -0.77
C GLY A 26 14.64 -3.72 -1.12
N ALA A 27 13.57 -2.91 -1.03
CA ALA A 27 13.56 -1.52 -1.46
C ALA A 27 14.57 -0.61 -0.75
N SER A 28 14.80 -0.85 0.54
CA SER A 28 15.69 -0.02 1.37
C SER A 28 17.04 -0.70 1.55
N ILE A 29 17.08 -1.86 2.21
CA ILE A 29 18.35 -2.49 2.61
C ILE A 29 19.14 -2.99 1.39
N LEU A 30 18.48 -3.67 0.44
CA LEU A 30 19.17 -4.25 -0.71
C LEU A 30 19.45 -3.20 -1.79
N GLU A 31 18.41 -2.53 -2.31
CA GLU A 31 18.53 -1.57 -3.41
C GLU A 31 19.35 -0.33 -3.03
N ARG A 32 19.21 0.19 -1.79
CA ARG A 32 19.92 1.40 -1.34
C ARG A 32 21.18 1.08 -0.55
N GLY A 33 21.25 -0.02 0.18
CA GLY A 33 22.41 -0.35 1.01
C GLY A 33 23.40 -1.27 0.31
N VAL A 34 23.04 -2.54 0.19
CA VAL A 34 23.95 -3.63 -0.19
C VAL A 34 24.40 -3.55 -1.64
N MET A 35 23.46 -3.40 -2.58
CA MET A 35 23.76 -3.49 -4.01
C MET A 35 24.68 -2.37 -4.52
N PRO A 36 24.52 -1.09 -4.13
CA PRO A 36 25.46 -0.03 -4.49
C PRO A 36 26.89 -0.31 -3.99
N LYS A 37 27.07 -0.79 -2.75
CA LYS A 37 28.41 -1.15 -2.23
C LYS A 37 29.07 -2.28 -3.03
N VAL A 38 28.28 -3.25 -3.49
CA VAL A 38 28.78 -4.33 -4.35
C VAL A 38 29.18 -3.80 -5.74
N ALA A 39 28.50 -2.76 -6.24
CA ALA A 39 28.78 -2.15 -7.53
C ALA A 39 30.00 -1.19 -7.51
N ASP A 40 30.23 -0.47 -6.41
CA ASP A 40 31.26 0.58 -6.29
C ASP A 40 32.70 0.06 -6.07
N GLY A 41 32.92 -1.26 -6.03
CA GLY A 41 34.25 -1.81 -6.34
C GLY A 41 35.37 -1.64 -5.31
N SER A 42 35.09 -1.40 -4.03
CA SER A 42 36.14 -1.50 -2.98
C SER A 42 36.54 -2.95 -2.64
N VAL A 43 35.97 -3.92 -3.36
CA VAL A 43 36.22 -5.35 -3.21
C VAL A 43 36.46 -5.95 -4.61
N MET A 44 37.74 -6.13 -4.93
CA MET A 44 38.30 -7.10 -5.89
C MET A 44 38.61 -6.65 -7.33
N ASP A 45 39.89 -6.82 -7.67
CA ASP A 45 40.36 -7.31 -8.97
C ASP A 45 39.57 -8.57 -9.38
N ALA A 46 38.48 -8.39 -10.15
CA ALA A 46 37.88 -9.35 -11.10
C ALA A 46 36.42 -8.95 -11.38
N GLY A 47 36.15 -8.20 -12.45
CA GLY A 47 34.80 -7.76 -12.82
C GLY A 47 33.76 -8.89 -12.95
N VAL A 48 34.19 -10.13 -13.19
CA VAL A 48 33.31 -11.31 -13.27
C VAL A 48 32.75 -11.73 -11.90
N GLU A 49 33.55 -11.70 -10.83
CA GLU A 49 33.08 -12.13 -9.50
C GLU A 49 32.16 -11.08 -8.87
N ALA A 50 32.47 -9.79 -9.01
CA ALA A 50 31.59 -8.70 -8.58
C ALA A 50 30.20 -8.80 -9.25
N MET A 51 30.18 -9.05 -10.56
CA MET A 51 28.93 -9.24 -11.32
C MET A 51 28.12 -10.44 -10.81
N LYS A 52 28.77 -11.56 -10.48
CA LYS A 52 28.07 -12.74 -9.91
C LYS A 52 27.45 -12.41 -8.55
N VAL A 53 28.19 -11.75 -7.66
CA VAL A 53 27.68 -11.36 -6.33
C VAL A 53 26.51 -10.38 -6.45
N TYR A 54 26.64 -9.37 -7.32
CA TYR A 54 25.55 -8.44 -7.62
C TYR A 54 24.29 -9.16 -8.10
N ASN A 55 24.43 -10.07 -9.07
CA ASN A 55 23.30 -10.82 -9.60
C ASN A 55 22.63 -11.71 -8.55
N ARG A 56 23.37 -12.27 -7.60
CA ARG A 56 22.79 -13.02 -6.48
C ARG A 56 21.92 -12.12 -5.60
N TRP A 57 22.42 -10.94 -5.24
CA TRP A 57 21.63 -9.97 -4.47
C TRP A 57 20.41 -9.47 -5.23
N LYS A 58 20.54 -9.24 -6.54
CA LYS A 58 19.43 -8.87 -7.41
C LYS A 58 18.32 -9.93 -7.42
N VAL A 59 18.65 -11.22 -7.41
CA VAL A 59 17.63 -12.29 -7.33
C VAL A 59 16.93 -12.26 -5.97
N VAL A 60 17.66 -12.04 -4.88
CA VAL A 60 17.06 -11.90 -3.54
C VAL A 60 16.15 -10.68 -3.48
N ASP A 61 16.59 -9.54 -4.02
CA ASP A 61 15.80 -8.33 -4.12
C ASP A 61 14.51 -8.56 -4.92
N MET A 62 14.61 -9.12 -6.12
CA MET A 62 13.43 -9.47 -6.93
C MET A 62 12.43 -10.36 -6.19
N ALA A 63 12.91 -11.31 -5.38
CA ALA A 63 12.04 -12.14 -4.55
C ALA A 63 11.38 -11.32 -3.43
N CYS A 64 12.15 -10.47 -2.72
CA CYS A 64 11.63 -9.58 -1.69
C CYS A 64 10.54 -8.64 -2.24
N ARG A 65 10.84 -7.96 -3.34
CA ARG A 65 9.93 -7.02 -4.02
C ARG A 65 8.70 -7.76 -4.54
N GLY A 66 8.88 -8.93 -5.15
CA GLY A 66 7.80 -9.78 -5.65
C GLY A 66 6.83 -10.23 -4.55
N ILE A 67 7.33 -10.72 -3.42
CA ILE A 67 6.51 -11.06 -2.25
C ILE A 67 5.81 -9.79 -1.72
N GLY A 68 6.53 -8.68 -1.72
CA GLY A 68 6.09 -7.37 -1.26
C GLY A 68 4.86 -6.80 -1.96
N ARG A 69 4.76 -6.99 -3.28
CA ARG A 69 3.67 -6.43 -4.11
C ARG A 69 2.27 -6.81 -3.64
N ILE A 70 2.11 -7.93 -2.92
CA ILE A 70 0.79 -8.36 -2.42
C ILE A 70 0.28 -7.48 -1.27
N ALA A 71 1.14 -6.72 -0.61
CA ALA A 71 0.78 -5.92 0.55
C ALA A 71 -0.25 -4.85 0.18
N PHE A 72 0.01 -4.07 -0.87
CA PHE A 72 -0.79 -2.89 -1.20
C PHE A 72 -2.24 -3.20 -1.59
N PRO A 73 -2.57 -4.21 -2.44
CA PRO A 73 -3.96 -4.56 -2.69
C PRO A 73 -4.73 -4.97 -1.42
N ILE A 74 -4.06 -5.66 -0.47
CA ILE A 74 -4.67 -6.01 0.82
C ILE A 74 -4.92 -4.74 1.64
N PHE A 75 -3.99 -3.78 1.68
CA PHE A 75 -4.21 -2.48 2.33
C PHE A 75 -5.36 -1.69 1.70
N CYS A 76 -5.47 -1.68 0.37
CA CYS A 76 -6.58 -1.04 -0.34
C CYS A 76 -7.93 -1.66 0.08
N PHE A 77 -8.01 -2.99 0.06
CA PHE A 77 -9.20 -3.73 0.48
C PHE A 77 -9.57 -3.45 1.95
N LEU A 78 -8.60 -3.50 2.86
CA LEU A 78 -8.80 -3.22 4.28
C LEU A 78 -9.21 -1.78 4.56
N LEU A 79 -8.79 -0.81 3.74
CA LEU A 79 -9.22 0.57 3.84
C LEU A 79 -10.70 0.72 3.49
N VAL A 80 -11.15 0.07 2.41
CA VAL A 80 -12.57 0.02 2.01
C VAL A 80 -13.40 -0.62 3.13
N GLU A 81 -13.00 -1.79 3.62
CA GLU A 81 -13.68 -2.47 4.74
C GLU A 81 -13.69 -1.60 6.01
N GLY A 82 -12.57 -0.95 6.33
CA GLY A 82 -12.46 -0.05 7.47
C GLY A 82 -13.37 1.18 7.36
N PHE A 83 -13.53 1.73 6.15
CA PHE A 83 -14.43 2.85 5.88
C PHE A 83 -15.90 2.45 6.01
N LEU A 84 -16.28 1.26 5.54
CA LEU A 84 -17.66 0.77 5.62
C LEU A 84 -18.10 0.47 7.06
N HIS A 85 -17.17 0.01 7.90
CA HIS A 85 -17.48 -0.42 9.28
C HIS A 85 -17.16 0.63 10.36
N THR A 86 -16.51 1.75 10.01
CA THR A 86 -16.23 2.81 11.00
C THR A 86 -17.45 3.70 11.23
N GLY A 87 -17.82 3.91 12.49
CA GLY A 87 -18.85 4.90 12.85
C GLY A 87 -18.39 6.35 12.69
N ASN A 88 -17.08 6.61 12.59
CA ASN A 88 -16.54 7.96 12.44
C ASN A 88 -15.37 7.98 11.45
N TRP A 89 -15.69 8.19 10.17
CA TRP A 89 -14.70 8.25 9.11
C TRP A 89 -13.80 9.49 9.21
N LYS A 90 -14.28 10.62 9.74
CA LYS A 90 -13.47 11.84 9.94
C LYS A 90 -12.29 11.61 10.88
N LYS A 91 -12.51 10.90 12.00
CA LYS A 91 -11.43 10.46 12.90
C LYS A 91 -10.49 9.45 12.23
N TYR A 92 -10.99 8.65 11.29
CA TYR A 92 -10.14 7.73 10.53
C TYR A 92 -9.25 8.50 9.54
N PHE A 93 -9.84 9.43 8.81
CA PHE A 93 -9.15 10.37 7.92
C PHE A 93 -8.06 11.17 8.64
N SER A 94 -8.37 11.76 9.79
CA SER A 94 -7.39 12.53 10.57
C SER A 94 -6.22 11.68 11.06
N ARG A 95 -6.47 10.41 11.40
CA ARG A 95 -5.39 9.47 11.77
C ARG A 95 -4.51 9.13 10.56
N LEU A 96 -5.10 8.83 9.40
CA LEU A 96 -4.31 8.55 8.19
C LEU A 96 -3.43 9.75 7.82
N PHE A 97 -3.98 10.96 7.89
CA PHE A 97 -3.22 12.19 7.66
C PHE A 97 -2.09 12.39 8.67
N LEU A 98 -2.36 12.18 9.96
CA LEU A 98 -1.32 12.29 10.98
C LEU A 98 -0.18 11.29 10.71
N PHE A 99 -0.51 10.04 10.39
CA PHE A 99 0.49 9.02 10.08
C PHE A 99 1.20 9.28 8.75
N SER A 100 0.55 9.89 7.75
CA SER A 100 1.25 10.30 6.53
C SER A 100 2.33 11.34 6.83
N LEU A 101 2.06 12.31 7.70
CA LEU A 101 3.06 13.29 8.12
C LEU A 101 4.19 12.67 8.95
N ILE A 102 3.86 11.81 9.92
CA ILE A 102 4.86 11.14 10.79
C ILE A 102 5.76 10.21 9.97
N SER A 103 5.20 9.51 8.99
CA SER A 103 5.91 8.52 8.19
C SER A 103 6.79 9.12 7.10
N GLU A 104 6.65 10.41 6.78
CA GLU A 104 7.42 11.05 5.72
C GLU A 104 8.93 11.02 6.01
N VAL A 105 9.34 11.45 7.21
CA VAL A 105 10.77 11.45 7.58
C VAL A 105 11.39 10.04 7.58
N PRO A 106 10.76 9.00 8.18
CA PRO A 106 11.22 7.62 8.04
C PRO A 106 11.27 7.11 6.59
N PHE A 107 10.28 7.47 5.77
CA PHE A 107 10.19 7.05 4.38
C PHE A 107 11.32 7.64 3.55
N ASP A 108 11.55 8.95 3.67
CA ASP A 108 12.62 9.64 2.96
C ASP A 108 13.99 9.07 3.31
N LEU A 109 14.19 8.77 4.59
CA LEU A 109 15.44 8.23 5.08
C LEU A 109 15.70 6.81 4.53
N ALA A 110 14.66 5.97 4.49
CA ALA A 110 14.76 4.59 4.05
C ALA A 110 14.90 4.47 2.52
N VAL A 111 14.19 5.31 1.75
CA VAL A 111 14.08 5.19 0.30
C VAL A 111 15.06 6.10 -0.43
N PHE A 112 15.29 7.33 0.05
CA PHE A 112 16.11 8.34 -0.63
C PHE A 112 17.43 8.62 0.07
N LYS A 113 17.68 8.01 1.24
CA LYS A 113 18.85 8.29 2.11
C LYS A 113 18.95 9.76 2.57
N SER A 114 17.84 10.50 2.51
CA SER A 114 17.76 11.89 2.95
C SER A 114 16.80 12.00 4.14
N TRP A 115 17.00 13.00 5.01
CA TRP A 115 16.00 13.28 6.03
C TRP A 115 14.72 13.92 5.47
N TYR A 116 14.85 14.54 4.29
CA TYR A 116 13.77 15.25 3.61
C TYR A 116 13.96 15.08 2.09
N ASP A 117 12.97 14.53 1.42
CA ASP A 117 12.93 14.39 -0.03
C ASP A 117 11.50 14.63 -0.53
N PHE A 118 11.32 15.59 -1.44
CA PHE A 118 9.99 15.96 -1.95
C PHE A 118 9.68 15.31 -3.30
N SER A 119 10.50 14.38 -3.77
CA SER A 119 10.31 13.72 -5.08
C SER A 119 9.19 12.68 -5.09
N SER A 120 8.88 12.11 -3.93
CA SER A 120 7.80 11.15 -3.73
C SER A 120 7.25 11.26 -2.33
N GLN A 121 5.99 10.88 -2.12
CA GLN A 121 5.33 10.92 -0.83
C GLN A 121 4.87 9.53 -0.41
N ASN A 122 4.92 9.22 0.88
CA ASN A 122 4.68 7.86 1.35
C ASN A 122 3.24 7.34 1.10
N VAL A 123 3.05 6.02 1.22
CA VAL A 123 1.78 5.34 0.90
C VAL A 123 0.57 5.86 1.67
N PHE A 124 0.74 6.38 2.90
CA PHE A 124 -0.39 6.91 3.67
C PHE A 124 -1.03 8.13 3.01
N PHE A 125 -0.28 8.95 2.26
CA PHE A 125 -0.87 10.04 1.49
C PHE A 125 -1.82 9.52 0.42
N THR A 126 -1.45 8.45 -0.29
CA THR A 126 -2.34 7.79 -1.27
C THR A 126 -3.63 7.29 -0.58
N LEU A 127 -3.48 6.59 0.54
CA LEU A 127 -4.61 6.06 1.32
C LEU A 127 -5.51 7.17 1.89
N TRP A 128 -4.92 8.28 2.31
CA TRP A 128 -5.61 9.44 2.84
C TRP A 128 -6.49 10.12 1.78
N ILE A 129 -5.94 10.37 0.59
CA ILE A 129 -6.68 10.91 -0.57
C ILE A 129 -7.80 9.95 -0.96
N ALA A 130 -7.50 8.66 -1.08
CA ALA A 130 -8.48 7.66 -1.46
C ALA A 130 -9.63 7.55 -0.44
N LEU A 131 -9.36 7.68 0.87
CA LEU A 131 -10.41 7.69 1.88
C LEU A 131 -11.35 8.90 1.73
N LEU A 132 -10.82 10.08 1.36
CA LEU A 132 -11.66 11.25 1.05
C LEU A 132 -12.51 10.99 -0.19
N VAL A 133 -11.93 10.40 -1.23
CA VAL A 133 -12.65 9.98 -2.45
C VAL A 133 -13.81 9.05 -2.08
N LEU A 134 -13.59 8.04 -1.24
CA LEU A 134 -14.67 7.14 -0.76
C LEU A 134 -15.76 7.89 0.00
N ALA A 135 -15.39 8.83 0.87
CA ALA A 135 -16.35 9.62 1.63
C ALA A 135 -17.25 10.46 0.71
N VAL A 136 -16.67 11.11 -0.30
CA VAL A 136 -17.41 11.92 -1.28
C VAL A 136 -18.23 11.04 -2.21
N MET A 137 -17.69 9.92 -2.68
CA MET A 137 -18.43 8.95 -3.50
C MET A 137 -19.68 8.43 -2.79
N LYS A 138 -19.52 8.04 -1.51
CA LYS A 138 -20.65 7.62 -0.67
C LYS A 138 -21.70 8.73 -0.58
N TYR A 139 -21.28 9.95 -0.26
CA TYR A 139 -22.19 11.10 -0.15
C TYR A 139 -22.96 11.37 -1.46
N VAL A 140 -22.29 11.30 -2.62
CA VAL A 140 -22.93 11.47 -3.93
C VAL A 140 -23.93 10.34 -4.21
N SER A 141 -23.59 9.10 -3.88
CA SER A 141 -24.48 7.93 -4.10
C SER A 141 -25.75 7.94 -3.24
N GLU A 142 -25.77 8.74 -2.17
CA GLU A 142 -26.93 8.86 -1.26
C GLU A 142 -27.85 10.04 -1.62
N LYS A 143 -27.55 10.78 -2.70
CA LYS A 143 -28.37 11.91 -3.17
C LYS A 143 -29.62 11.44 -3.93
N GLN A 144 -30.73 11.31 -3.23
CA GLN A 144 -32.01 10.84 -3.77
C GLN A 144 -32.58 11.70 -4.91
N GLU A 145 -32.24 12.99 -4.96
CA GLU A 145 -32.70 13.92 -6.01
C GLU A 145 -32.00 13.70 -7.37
N TRP A 146 -30.85 13.03 -7.37
CA TRP A 146 -30.05 12.83 -8.58
C TRP A 146 -30.41 11.50 -9.22
N SER A 147 -30.49 11.48 -10.56
CA SER A 147 -30.63 10.23 -11.30
C SER A 147 -29.41 9.34 -11.11
N GLU A 148 -29.58 8.02 -11.24
CA GLU A 148 -28.50 7.05 -11.10
C GLU A 148 -27.32 7.34 -12.05
N ALA A 149 -27.62 7.79 -13.28
CA ALA A 149 -26.61 8.19 -14.26
C ALA A 149 -25.80 9.41 -13.78
N LEU A 150 -26.46 10.43 -13.21
CA LEU A 150 -25.78 11.61 -12.68
C LEU A 150 -24.92 11.27 -11.47
N GLN A 151 -25.42 10.42 -10.57
CA GLN A 151 -24.65 9.92 -9.43
C GLN A 151 -23.41 9.13 -9.88
N LEU A 152 -23.52 8.32 -10.92
CA LEU A 152 -22.40 7.57 -11.48
C LEU A 152 -21.35 8.52 -12.10
N LEU A 153 -21.78 9.45 -12.96
CA LEU A 153 -20.89 10.42 -13.58
C LEU A 153 -20.16 11.28 -12.55
N ALA A 154 -20.87 11.72 -11.50
CA ALA A 154 -20.26 12.48 -10.43
C ALA A 154 -19.24 11.65 -9.62
N GLN A 155 -19.51 10.37 -9.35
CA GLN A 155 -18.52 9.50 -8.70
C GLN A 155 -17.28 9.27 -9.58
N ILE A 156 -17.46 9.08 -10.89
CA ILE A 156 -16.34 8.98 -11.85
C ILE A 156 -15.51 10.26 -11.83
N ALA A 157 -16.14 11.43 -11.84
CA ALA A 157 -15.46 12.72 -11.75
C ALA A 157 -14.68 12.87 -10.43
N VAL A 158 -15.27 12.46 -9.30
CA VAL A 158 -14.61 12.49 -7.99
C VAL A 158 -13.37 11.58 -7.97
N VAL A 159 -13.47 10.37 -8.54
CA VAL A 159 -12.33 9.47 -8.67
C VAL A 159 -11.25 10.10 -9.55
N ALA A 160 -11.60 10.65 -10.72
CA ALA A 160 -10.65 11.30 -11.62
C ALA A 160 -9.93 12.48 -10.95
N VAL A 161 -10.64 13.32 -10.19
CA VAL A 161 -10.03 14.41 -9.41
C VAL A 161 -9.08 13.84 -8.35
N GLY A 162 -9.51 12.82 -7.60
CA GLY A 162 -8.65 12.18 -6.60
C GLY A 162 -7.38 11.57 -7.20
N MET A 163 -7.51 10.95 -8.38
CA MET A 163 -6.38 10.42 -9.15
C MET A 163 -5.42 11.54 -9.56
N GLY A 164 -5.95 12.67 -10.05
CA GLY A 164 -5.16 13.84 -10.41
C GLY A 164 -4.42 14.42 -9.21
N VAL A 165 -5.08 14.57 -8.06
CA VAL A 165 -4.45 15.05 -6.82
C VAL A 165 -3.34 14.12 -6.36
N ALA A 166 -3.58 12.81 -6.35
CA ALA A 166 -2.55 11.83 -5.94
C ALA A 166 -1.34 11.83 -6.90
N HIS A 167 -1.58 12.01 -8.19
CA HIS A 167 -0.50 12.14 -9.18
C HIS A 167 0.31 13.44 -9.01
N LEU A 168 -0.37 14.58 -8.81
CA LEU A 168 0.27 15.88 -8.62
C LEU A 168 1.09 15.95 -7.33
N LEU A 169 0.67 15.23 -6.29
CA LEU A 169 1.41 15.13 -5.03
C LEU A 169 2.48 14.04 -5.04
N HIS A 170 2.72 13.37 -6.17
CA HIS A 170 3.72 12.31 -6.30
C HIS A 170 3.61 11.23 -5.22
N THR A 171 2.39 10.81 -4.86
CA THR A 171 2.20 9.80 -3.82
C THR A 171 2.60 8.41 -4.33
N ASP A 172 3.09 7.54 -3.45
CA ASP A 172 3.70 6.23 -3.76
C ASP A 172 2.99 5.40 -4.84
N TYR A 173 1.67 5.18 -4.71
CA TYR A 173 0.86 4.48 -5.72
C TYR A 173 0.01 5.44 -6.58
N GLY A 174 0.09 6.74 -6.32
CA GLY A 174 -0.51 7.82 -7.10
C GLY A 174 -1.96 7.59 -7.51
N ALA A 175 -2.25 7.96 -8.76
CA ALA A 175 -3.55 7.78 -9.39
C ALA A 175 -4.05 6.33 -9.34
N PHE A 176 -3.15 5.37 -9.55
CA PHE A 176 -3.51 3.96 -9.62
C PHE A 176 -4.03 3.45 -8.27
N GLY A 177 -3.41 3.85 -7.16
CA GLY A 177 -3.88 3.51 -5.82
C GLY A 177 -5.28 4.03 -5.50
N VAL A 178 -5.58 5.27 -5.92
CA VAL A 178 -6.94 5.86 -5.78
C VAL A 178 -7.95 5.08 -6.60
N LEU A 179 -7.62 4.75 -7.86
CA LEU A 179 -8.48 3.96 -8.74
C LEU A 179 -8.76 2.56 -8.16
N ALA A 180 -7.74 1.88 -7.64
CA ALA A 180 -7.88 0.58 -7.02
C ALA A 180 -8.82 0.60 -5.82
N ILE A 181 -8.69 1.59 -4.94
CA ILE A 181 -9.58 1.71 -3.77
C ILE A 181 -11.02 2.02 -4.20
N ALA A 182 -11.20 2.87 -5.20
CA ALA A 182 -12.53 3.20 -5.73
C ALA A 182 -13.21 1.97 -6.36
N GLU A 183 -12.48 1.20 -7.17
CA GLU A 183 -12.96 -0.04 -7.79
C GLU A 183 -13.40 -1.07 -6.73
N LEU A 184 -12.55 -1.32 -5.73
CA LEU A 184 -12.87 -2.23 -4.64
C LEU A 184 -14.11 -1.77 -3.87
N TYR A 185 -14.28 -0.45 -3.68
CA TYR A 185 -15.49 0.09 -3.07
C TYR A 185 -16.73 -0.09 -3.96
N PHE A 186 -16.64 0.18 -5.27
CA PHE A 186 -17.78 0.01 -6.19
C PHE A 186 -18.28 -1.43 -6.21
N LEU A 187 -17.37 -2.40 -6.25
CA LEU A 187 -17.69 -3.82 -6.34
C LEU A 187 -17.88 -4.51 -4.99
N ARG A 188 -17.87 -3.76 -3.87
CA ARG A 188 -17.97 -4.30 -2.49
C ARG A 188 -19.15 -5.25 -2.22
N LYS A 189 -20.22 -5.18 -3.03
CA LYS A 189 -21.42 -6.03 -2.89
C LYS A 189 -21.26 -7.40 -3.56
N ASP A 190 -20.34 -7.56 -4.50
CA ASP A 190 -20.07 -8.81 -5.20
C ASP A 190 -18.58 -9.16 -5.10
N ARG A 191 -18.26 -10.03 -4.13
CA ARG A 191 -16.88 -10.46 -3.83
C ARG A 191 -16.17 -11.08 -5.04
N LYS A 192 -16.89 -11.81 -5.90
CA LYS A 192 -16.29 -12.48 -7.07
C LYS A 192 -15.85 -11.45 -8.10
N ARG A 193 -16.72 -10.47 -8.41
CA ARG A 193 -16.39 -9.38 -9.34
C ARG A 193 -15.30 -8.47 -8.77
N GLN A 194 -15.39 -8.13 -7.49
CA GLN A 194 -14.37 -7.34 -6.79
C GLN A 194 -12.98 -7.97 -6.89
N VAL A 195 -12.88 -9.29 -6.68
CA VAL A 195 -11.61 -10.03 -6.81
C VAL A 195 -11.16 -10.11 -8.27
N LEU A 196 -12.06 -10.42 -9.20
CA LEU A 196 -11.69 -10.56 -10.61
C LEU A 196 -11.21 -9.23 -11.21
N CYS A 197 -11.98 -8.15 -11.00
CA CYS A 197 -11.63 -6.82 -11.48
C CYS A 197 -10.38 -6.28 -10.76
N GLY A 198 -10.24 -6.53 -9.46
CA GLY A 198 -9.01 -6.26 -8.73
C GLY A 198 -7.79 -6.98 -9.31
N CYS A 199 -7.88 -8.29 -9.60
CA CYS A 199 -6.80 -9.03 -10.27
C CYS A 199 -6.41 -8.39 -11.61
N VAL A 200 -7.39 -8.06 -12.45
CA VAL A 200 -7.18 -7.42 -13.76
C VAL A 200 -6.49 -6.06 -13.60
N LEU A 201 -6.96 -5.25 -12.65
CA LEU A 201 -6.42 -3.92 -12.40
C LEU A 201 -4.94 -3.99 -12.00
N PHE A 202 -4.56 -4.98 -11.18
CA PHE A 202 -3.19 -5.17 -10.71
C PHE A 202 -2.27 -5.99 -11.63
N LEU A 203 -2.68 -6.35 -12.86
CA LEU A 203 -1.86 -7.17 -13.78
C LEU A 203 -0.53 -6.54 -14.19
N TRP A 204 -0.38 -5.21 -14.08
CA TRP A 204 0.88 -4.54 -14.34
C TRP A 204 1.97 -4.88 -13.30
N GLU A 205 1.58 -5.41 -12.15
CA GLU A 205 2.46 -5.96 -11.11
C GLU A 205 2.27 -7.48 -11.01
N ILE A 206 3.19 -8.26 -11.58
CA ILE A 206 3.05 -9.71 -11.83
C ILE A 206 2.52 -10.48 -10.61
N THR A 207 3.02 -10.18 -9.41
CA THR A 207 2.66 -10.91 -8.18
C THR A 207 1.52 -10.27 -7.38
N ALA A 208 1.16 -9.00 -7.63
CA ALA A 208 0.12 -8.31 -6.88
C ALA A 208 -1.26 -9.02 -6.93
N PRO A 209 -1.71 -9.63 -8.05
CA PRO A 209 -2.95 -10.39 -8.09
C PRO A 209 -3.07 -11.52 -7.06
N LEU A 210 -1.95 -12.05 -6.56
CA LEU A 210 -1.95 -13.10 -5.52
C LEU A 210 -2.57 -12.60 -4.21
N ALA A 211 -2.58 -11.29 -3.96
CA ALA A 211 -3.26 -10.67 -2.83
C ALA A 211 -4.77 -10.97 -2.79
N PHE A 212 -5.38 -11.25 -3.94
CA PHE A 212 -6.81 -11.50 -4.01
C PHE A 212 -7.22 -12.89 -3.55
N LEU A 213 -6.28 -13.84 -3.45
CA LEU A 213 -6.53 -15.16 -2.85
C LEU A 213 -6.96 -15.04 -1.39
N PRO A 214 -6.21 -14.38 -0.48
CA PRO A 214 -6.66 -14.19 0.88
C PRO A 214 -7.86 -13.21 0.98
N ILE A 215 -7.97 -12.21 0.10
CA ILE A 215 -9.14 -11.29 0.07
C ILE A 215 -10.43 -12.04 -0.27
N TYR A 216 -10.39 -13.01 -1.19
CA TYR A 216 -11.55 -13.83 -1.54
C TYR A 216 -12.07 -14.65 -0.35
N HIS A 217 -11.16 -15.13 0.51
CA HIS A 217 -11.48 -15.93 1.68
C HIS A 217 -11.76 -15.09 2.94
N TYR A 218 -11.84 -13.76 2.82
CA TYR A 218 -12.18 -12.89 3.93
C TYR A 218 -13.61 -13.17 4.43
N ASN A 219 -13.75 -13.41 5.74
CA ASN A 219 -15.03 -13.78 6.34
C ASN A 219 -15.86 -12.59 6.86
N GLY A 220 -15.41 -11.34 6.72
CA GLY A 220 -16.14 -10.18 7.24
C GLY A 220 -15.91 -9.88 8.72
N GLU A 221 -15.24 -10.78 9.47
CA GLU A 221 -14.96 -10.56 10.88
C GLU A 221 -13.71 -9.70 11.08
N ARG A 222 -13.76 -8.81 12.08
CA ARG A 222 -12.60 -7.96 12.44
C ARG A 222 -11.41 -8.78 12.95
N GLY A 223 -11.66 -9.86 13.68
CA GLY A 223 -10.63 -10.63 14.40
C GLY A 223 -10.02 -9.86 15.57
N ILE A 224 -8.76 -10.14 15.89
CA ILE A 224 -8.06 -9.56 17.04
C ILE A 224 -7.76 -8.06 16.87
N ASN A 225 -7.67 -7.32 17.98
CA ASN A 225 -7.44 -5.89 17.94
C ASN A 225 -5.95 -5.52 17.79
N VAL A 226 -5.47 -5.44 16.55
CA VAL A 226 -4.09 -5.04 16.20
C VAL A 226 -3.94 -3.56 15.83
N LYS A 227 -4.88 -2.70 16.24
CA LYS A 227 -4.99 -1.32 15.73
C LYS A 227 -3.71 -0.50 15.89
N TYR A 228 -3.12 -0.44 17.09
CA TYR A 228 -1.96 0.41 17.33
C TYR A 228 -0.70 -0.15 16.67
N ILE A 229 -0.51 -1.48 16.76
CA ILE A 229 0.58 -2.17 16.06
C ILE A 229 0.54 -1.83 14.57
N PHE A 230 -0.64 -1.92 13.94
CA PHE A 230 -0.81 -1.64 12.52
C PHE A 230 -0.43 -0.22 12.11
N TYR A 231 -0.75 0.79 12.92
CA TYR A 231 -0.42 2.18 12.60
C TYR A 231 1.06 2.51 12.83
N PHE A 232 1.65 2.04 13.94
CA PHE A 232 3.05 2.31 14.24
C PHE A 232 4.02 1.45 13.44
N PHE A 233 3.56 0.30 12.93
CA PHE A 233 4.41 -0.63 12.20
C PHE A 233 5.16 0.06 11.07
N TYR A 234 4.46 0.77 10.19
CA TYR A 234 5.04 1.42 9.01
C TYR A 234 6.13 2.46 9.33
N PRO A 235 5.86 3.55 10.09
CA PRO A 235 6.89 4.53 10.41
C PRO A 235 8.05 3.91 11.20
N VAL A 236 7.79 2.95 12.10
CA VAL A 236 8.85 2.39 12.95
C VAL A 236 9.82 1.53 12.16
N HIS A 237 9.35 0.61 11.30
CA HIS A 237 10.30 -0.24 10.56
C HIS A 237 11.03 0.54 9.47
N LEU A 238 10.38 1.52 8.83
CA LEU A 238 11.07 2.43 7.90
C LEU A 238 12.13 3.26 8.62
N LEU A 239 11.84 3.75 9.83
CA LEU A 239 12.83 4.49 10.61
C LEU A 239 14.03 3.58 10.94
N ILE A 240 13.78 2.34 11.35
CA ILE A 240 14.85 1.37 11.61
C ILE A 240 15.68 1.15 10.34
N PHE A 241 15.05 0.91 9.19
CA PHE A 241 15.77 0.72 7.93
C PHE A 241 16.53 1.97 7.48
N GLY A 242 15.93 3.14 7.58
CA GLY A 242 16.57 4.41 7.27
C GLY A 242 17.78 4.68 8.16
N LEU A 243 17.70 4.39 9.46
CA LEU A 243 18.85 4.49 10.37
C LEU A 243 19.95 3.50 10.01
N ILE A 244 19.61 2.25 9.67
CA ILE A 244 20.58 1.25 9.20
C ILE A 244 21.26 1.75 7.93
N ILE A 245 20.49 2.22 6.95
CA ILE A 245 21.02 2.76 5.70
C ILE A 245 21.93 3.96 5.95
N LYS A 246 21.56 4.87 6.83
CA LYS A 246 22.35 6.08 7.10
C LYS A 246 23.66 5.81 7.84
N PHE A 247 23.66 4.86 8.77
CA PHE A 247 24.80 4.66 9.68
C PHE A 247 25.64 3.42 9.37
N ALA A 248 25.10 2.43 8.66
CA ALA A 248 25.82 1.21 8.28
C ALA A 248 26.18 1.17 6.78
N PHE A 249 25.52 1.97 5.94
CA PHE A 249 25.75 2.00 4.50
C PHE A 249 26.38 3.30 4.02
#